data_AF-A0A8C2F8L1-F1
#
_entry.id   AF-A0A8C2F8L1-F1
#
_cell.length_a   1.000
_cell.length_b   1.000
_cell.length_c   1.000
_cell.angle_alpha   90.00
_cell.angle_beta   90.00
_cell.angle_gamma   90.00
#
_symmetry.space_group_name_H-M   'P 1'
#
loop_
_entity.id
_entity.type
_entity.pdbx_description
1 polymer ?
#
loop_
_entity_poly.entity_id
_entity_poly.type
_entity_poly.pdbx_seq_one_letter_code
_entity_poly.pdbx_strand_id
1 'polypeptide(L)'
;MNKMKNFKRRFSLSVPRTETIEENEFTEQINQLNICCNDGVVPNSLGLHSLQPSPVAPDSQAQSPTQLQYCNKVQHRRFSMEDVTKRMSLPMDIRLPPEFLKKLQMENPPPCKPLSRMSRRASLSDIGFGKLETYVKLGKLGEGTYATVFKGRSKLTENLVALKEIRLEHEEGAPCTAIREVSLLKNLKHANIVTLHDIIHTDRCLTLVFEYLDNDLKQYLDNCGNLMSMHNVKIFTFQLLRGLSYCHKRKILHRDLKPQNLLINDKGELKLADFGLARAKSVPTKTYSNEVVTLWYRPPDVLLGSTEYSTPIDMWGVGCILYEMATGRPMFPGSTVKEELHLIFRLMGTPTEESWPGITANEEFKSYLFPQYRAQALINHVPRLDTEGIDLLTALLLYDTRRRISAESSLRHSYFLTLGENIHSIPDTSSVFSLREIQLQKDPGHKSSVFQPPGRGKNRRQSIF
;
A
#
# COMPACT_ATOMS: atom_id res chain seq x y z
N MET A 1 -38.74 -12.12 40.23
CA MET A 1 -38.65 -11.50 38.88
C MET A 1 -39.04 -10.02 38.93
N ASN A 2 -38.33 -9.17 39.69
CA ASN A 2 -38.53 -7.70 39.64
C ASN A 2 -37.39 -6.92 40.32
N LYS A 3 -36.14 -7.12 39.86
CA LYS A 3 -34.98 -6.27 40.19
C LYS A 3 -33.94 -6.31 39.07
N MET A 4 -34.24 -5.74 37.88
CA MET A 4 -33.20 -5.50 36.86
C MET A 4 -33.60 -4.45 35.79
N LYS A 5 -34.21 -3.33 36.18
CA LYS A 5 -34.53 -2.24 35.22
C LYS A 5 -34.00 -0.84 35.56
N ASN A 6 -33.27 -0.64 36.66
CA ASN A 6 -32.84 0.71 37.09
C ASN A 6 -31.32 0.90 37.24
N PHE A 7 -30.50 0.38 36.32
CA PHE A 7 -29.04 0.66 36.33
C PHE A 7 -28.43 1.08 34.98
N LYS A 8 -29.25 1.52 34.01
CA LYS A 8 -28.77 2.06 32.71
C LYS A 8 -29.13 3.54 32.46
N ARG A 9 -29.34 4.31 33.52
CA ARG A 9 -29.50 5.78 33.44
C ARG A 9 -28.72 6.44 34.56
N ARG A 10 -27.41 6.62 34.36
CA ARG A 10 -26.54 7.64 34.98
C ARG A 10 -25.10 7.33 34.60
N PHE A 11 -24.70 7.78 33.42
CA PHE A 11 -23.39 8.35 33.09
C PHE A 11 -23.52 8.94 31.68
N SER A 12 -24.40 9.93 31.57
CA SER A 12 -24.47 10.87 30.46
C SER A 12 -23.87 12.17 31.01
N LEU A 13 -22.56 12.34 30.88
CA LEU A 13 -21.93 13.65 30.94
C LEU A 13 -21.20 13.84 29.61
N SER A 14 -21.78 14.74 28.84
CA SER A 14 -21.37 15.27 27.56
C SER A 14 -19.96 15.87 27.60
N VAL A 15 -19.10 15.41 26.70
CA VAL A 15 -17.95 16.17 26.21
C VAL A 15 -18.12 16.30 24.69
N PRO A 16 -17.93 17.49 24.09
CA PRO A 16 -18.33 17.76 22.71
C PRO A 16 -17.47 16.93 21.74
N ARG A 17 -18.13 16.27 20.78
CA ARG A 17 -17.46 15.75 19.58
C ARG A 17 -16.98 16.95 18.78
N THR A 18 -15.68 17.02 18.51
CA THR A 18 -15.16 17.81 17.40
C THR A 18 -15.56 17.10 16.12
N GLU A 19 -16.56 17.66 15.45
CA GLU A 19 -17.04 17.24 14.14
C GLU A 19 -15.95 17.47 13.09
N THR A 20 -15.44 16.39 12.49
CA THR A 20 -14.68 16.46 11.25
C THR A 20 -15.65 16.57 10.09
N ILE A 21 -15.71 17.76 9.49
CA ILE A 21 -16.60 18.14 8.37
C ILE A 21 -16.51 17.19 7.16
N GLU A 22 -15.41 16.44 7.01
CA GLU A 22 -15.20 15.52 5.88
C GLU A 22 -15.90 14.15 6.01
N GLU A 23 -16.24 13.68 7.21
CA GLU A 23 -16.90 12.36 7.40
C GLU A 23 -18.39 12.40 7.06
N ASN A 24 -19.07 13.53 7.33
CA ASN A 24 -20.49 13.69 7.01
C ASN A 24 -20.74 13.87 5.50
N GLU A 25 -19.88 14.60 4.79
CA GLU A 25 -20.03 14.76 3.33
C GLU A 25 -19.92 13.43 2.59
N PHE A 26 -19.07 12.49 3.05
CA PHE A 26 -18.91 11.20 2.40
C PHE A 26 -20.05 10.22 2.73
N THR A 27 -20.59 10.29 3.96
CA THR A 27 -21.72 9.46 4.39
C THR A 27 -23.02 9.89 3.69
N GLU A 28 -23.22 11.20 3.48
CA GLU A 28 -24.32 11.72 2.64
C GLU A 28 -24.15 11.35 1.16
N GLN A 29 -22.92 11.33 0.64
CA GLN A 29 -22.63 10.93 -0.75
C GLN A 29 -22.95 9.45 -1.05
N ILE A 30 -22.86 8.56 -0.06
CA ILE A 30 -23.29 7.16 -0.20
C ILE A 30 -24.81 7.04 -0.05
N ASN A 31 -25.43 7.76 0.89
CA ASN A 31 -26.89 7.71 1.06
C ASN A 31 -27.67 8.31 -0.13
N GLN A 32 -27.10 9.29 -0.85
CA GLN A 32 -27.71 9.82 -2.08
C GLN A 32 -27.68 8.82 -3.26
N LEU A 33 -26.83 7.78 -3.22
CA LEU A 33 -26.81 6.71 -4.23
C LEU A 33 -28.04 5.77 -4.12
N ASN A 34 -28.64 5.65 -2.93
CA ASN A 34 -29.82 4.79 -2.72
C ASN A 34 -31.13 5.39 -3.27
N ILE A 35 -31.20 6.70 -3.47
CA ILE A 35 -32.45 7.37 -3.89
C ILE A 35 -32.58 7.44 -5.41
N CYS A 36 -31.47 7.42 -6.16
CA CYS A 36 -31.52 7.64 -7.62
C CYS A 36 -31.76 6.37 -8.45
N CYS A 37 -31.76 5.19 -7.84
CA CYS A 37 -31.94 3.92 -8.55
C CYS A 37 -33.40 3.43 -8.66
N ASN A 38 -34.40 4.17 -8.14
CA ASN A 38 -35.73 3.58 -7.95
C ASN A 38 -36.95 4.31 -8.53
N ASP A 39 -36.80 5.33 -9.39
CA ASP A 39 -37.98 5.89 -10.08
C ASP A 39 -37.86 5.78 -11.60
N GLY A 40 -38.60 4.80 -12.12
CA GLY A 40 -38.85 4.58 -13.53
C GLY A 40 -39.80 5.61 -14.13
N VAL A 41 -39.55 5.87 -15.41
CA VAL A 41 -40.22 6.77 -16.34
C VAL A 41 -41.75 6.56 -16.39
N VAL A 42 -42.52 7.66 -16.35
CA VAL A 42 -43.84 7.79 -17.01
C VAL A 42 -43.94 9.19 -17.63
N PRO A 43 -44.30 9.35 -18.93
CA PRO A 43 -44.51 10.66 -19.54
C PRO A 43 -45.98 11.07 -19.45
N ASN A 44 -46.26 12.33 -19.11
CA ASN A 44 -47.54 12.94 -19.46
C ASN A 44 -47.40 14.43 -19.78
N SER A 45 -47.95 14.76 -20.94
CA SER A 45 -48.13 16.07 -21.56
C SER A 45 -49.21 16.92 -20.87
N LEU A 46 -49.03 18.25 -20.90
CA LEU A 46 -50.00 19.33 -21.18
C LEU A 46 -49.71 20.59 -20.34
N GLY A 47 -49.86 21.78 -20.95
CA GLY A 47 -50.22 22.99 -20.21
C GLY A 47 -49.46 24.28 -20.54
N LEU A 48 -49.98 25.01 -21.52
CA LEU A 48 -49.75 26.43 -21.83
C LEU A 48 -49.96 27.34 -20.60
N HIS A 49 -49.17 28.41 -20.42
CA HIS A 49 -49.67 29.80 -20.26
C HIS A 49 -48.54 30.84 -20.10
N SER A 50 -48.73 31.95 -20.82
CA SER A 50 -47.95 33.18 -20.83
C SER A 50 -48.22 34.08 -19.63
N LEU A 51 -47.28 34.99 -19.31
CA LEU A 51 -47.51 36.45 -19.17
C LEU A 51 -46.21 37.19 -18.77
N GLN A 52 -45.87 38.18 -19.59
CA GLN A 52 -44.93 39.31 -19.40
C GLN A 52 -45.65 40.47 -18.62
N PRO A 53 -45.09 41.69 -18.41
CA PRO A 53 -43.71 42.20 -18.51
C PRO A 53 -43.27 43.11 -17.30
N SER A 54 -42.03 43.63 -17.39
CA SER A 54 -41.29 44.61 -16.57
C SER A 54 -41.96 46.00 -16.41
N PRO A 55 -41.34 47.01 -15.72
CA PRO A 55 -40.63 48.06 -16.49
C PRO A 55 -39.54 48.97 -15.78
N VAL A 56 -38.80 49.74 -16.63
CA VAL A 56 -38.04 51.05 -16.50
C VAL A 56 -36.73 51.13 -15.65
N ALA A 57 -35.49 51.44 -16.09
CA ALA A 57 -34.78 52.45 -16.97
C ALA A 57 -34.34 53.76 -16.23
N PRO A 58 -33.45 54.67 -16.72
CA PRO A 58 -32.34 54.65 -17.73
C PRO A 58 -31.05 55.47 -17.34
N ASP A 59 -30.04 55.50 -18.23
CA ASP A 59 -29.11 56.61 -18.61
C ASP A 59 -27.74 56.07 -19.09
N SER A 60 -26.96 56.62 -20.05
CA SER A 60 -27.07 57.64 -21.10
C SER A 60 -25.76 57.61 -21.94
N GLN A 61 -25.82 57.75 -23.28
CA GLN A 61 -24.81 58.29 -24.24
C GLN A 61 -23.38 57.65 -24.33
N ALA A 62 -22.63 57.54 -25.45
CA ALA A 62 -22.75 57.81 -26.88
C ALA A 62 -21.50 57.23 -27.62
N GLN A 63 -21.59 57.18 -28.97
CA GLN A 63 -20.52 57.12 -29.99
C GLN A 63 -19.90 55.76 -30.44
N SER A 64 -19.93 55.58 -31.77
CA SER A 64 -19.24 54.58 -32.62
C SER A 64 -18.30 55.34 -33.61
N PRO A 65 -17.47 54.72 -34.49
CA PRO A 65 -17.12 53.30 -34.68
C PRO A 65 -15.58 53.06 -34.89
N THR A 66 -15.12 51.80 -34.80
CA THR A 66 -13.96 51.35 -35.60
C THR A 66 -14.04 49.85 -35.87
N GLN A 67 -14.11 49.48 -37.14
CA GLN A 67 -13.98 48.10 -37.62
C GLN A 67 -12.56 47.59 -37.33
N LEU A 68 -12.46 46.54 -36.51
CA LEU A 68 -11.30 45.65 -36.50
C LEU A 68 -11.77 44.23 -36.79
N GLN A 69 -11.36 43.78 -37.95
CA GLN A 69 -11.59 42.47 -38.55
C GLN A 69 -10.93 41.39 -37.69
N TYR A 70 -11.71 40.65 -36.88
CA TYR A 70 -11.18 39.46 -36.21
C TYR A 70 -11.14 38.29 -37.20
N CYS A 71 -9.93 38.01 -37.68
CA CYS A 71 -9.59 36.81 -38.43
C CYS A 71 -9.88 35.56 -37.58
N ASN A 72 -10.84 34.75 -38.03
CA ASN A 72 -11.16 33.45 -37.46
C ASN A 72 -10.04 32.46 -37.81
N LYS A 73 -9.00 32.35 -36.97
CA LYS A 73 -8.02 31.25 -37.04
C LYS A 73 -8.22 30.32 -35.86
N VAL A 74 -9.12 29.35 -36.02
CA VAL A 74 -9.18 28.16 -35.16
C VAL A 74 -7.93 27.34 -35.44
N GLN A 75 -6.86 27.57 -34.69
CA GLN A 75 -5.72 26.66 -34.66
C GLN A 75 -6.13 25.41 -33.86
N HIS A 76 -6.28 24.27 -34.52
CA HIS A 76 -6.36 22.96 -33.89
C HIS A 76 -5.03 22.67 -33.17
N ARG A 77 -4.86 23.14 -31.93
CA ARG A 77 -3.80 22.64 -31.05
C ARG A 77 -4.11 21.19 -30.70
N ARG A 78 -3.31 20.24 -31.19
CA ARG A 78 -3.27 18.86 -30.67
C ARG A 78 -2.88 18.92 -29.20
N PHE A 79 -3.74 18.42 -28.31
CA PHE A 79 -3.41 18.26 -26.89
C PHE A 79 -2.31 17.21 -26.71
N SER A 80 -1.34 17.49 -25.85
CA SER A 80 -0.33 16.50 -25.48
C SER A 80 -0.91 15.46 -24.53
N MET A 81 -0.28 14.28 -24.43
CA MET A 81 -0.68 13.26 -23.45
C MET A 81 -0.60 13.76 -22.00
N GLU A 82 0.34 14.66 -21.72
CA GLU A 82 0.49 15.29 -20.41
C GLU A 82 -0.70 16.19 -20.07
N ASP A 83 -1.26 16.88 -21.07
CA ASP A 83 -2.44 17.74 -20.88
C ASP A 83 -3.69 16.92 -20.57
N VAL A 84 -3.87 15.78 -21.24
CA VAL A 84 -4.99 14.86 -21.00
C VAL A 84 -4.88 14.21 -19.62
N THR A 85 -3.68 13.76 -19.26
CA THR A 85 -3.38 13.16 -17.94
C THR A 85 -3.67 14.16 -16.82
N LYS A 86 -3.19 15.41 -16.96
CA LYS A 86 -3.46 16.51 -16.00
C LYS A 86 -4.94 16.85 -15.92
N ARG A 87 -5.64 16.95 -17.06
CA ARG A 87 -7.08 17.29 -17.13
C ARG A 87 -7.97 16.24 -16.47
N MET A 88 -7.66 14.96 -16.66
CA MET A 88 -8.44 13.83 -16.17
C MET A 88 -8.00 13.33 -14.80
N SER A 89 -6.89 13.85 -14.26
CA SER A 89 -6.28 13.36 -13.01
C SER A 89 -5.90 11.87 -13.07
N LEU A 90 -5.56 11.37 -14.26
CA LEU A 90 -5.11 9.98 -14.44
C LEU A 90 -3.75 9.79 -13.76
N PRO A 91 -3.46 8.60 -13.20
CA PRO A 91 -2.11 8.25 -12.77
C PRO A 91 -1.10 8.44 -13.92
N MET A 92 0.10 8.94 -13.61
CA MET A 92 1.13 9.30 -14.61
C MET A 92 1.54 8.14 -15.54
N ASP A 93 1.36 6.90 -15.08
CA ASP A 93 1.78 5.71 -15.80
C ASP A 93 0.67 5.12 -16.71
N ILE A 94 -0.56 5.64 -16.65
CA ILE A 94 -1.64 5.20 -17.52
C ILE A 94 -1.54 5.92 -18.87
N ARG A 95 -1.03 5.21 -19.88
CA ARG A 95 -1.06 5.65 -21.28
C ARG A 95 -2.31 5.13 -21.97
N LEU A 96 -3.21 6.04 -22.34
CA LEU A 96 -4.39 5.71 -23.15
C LEU A 96 -3.98 5.46 -24.62
N PRO A 97 -4.61 4.52 -25.34
CA PRO A 97 -4.29 4.27 -26.75
C PRO A 97 -4.57 5.49 -27.65
N PRO A 98 -3.81 5.68 -28.75
CA PRO A 98 -3.94 6.85 -29.63
C PRO A 98 -5.34 7.04 -30.24
N GLU A 99 -6.06 5.95 -30.47
CA GLU A 99 -7.42 5.98 -31.04
C GLU A 99 -8.44 6.60 -30.08
N PHE A 100 -8.29 6.35 -28.77
CA PHE A 100 -9.13 6.95 -27.74
C PHE A 100 -8.83 8.43 -27.53
N LEU A 101 -7.55 8.82 -27.62
CA LEU A 101 -7.16 10.24 -27.57
C LEU A 101 -7.77 11.02 -28.72
N LYS A 102 -7.85 10.44 -29.92
CA LYS A 102 -8.52 11.06 -31.06
C LYS A 102 -10.01 11.29 -30.79
N LYS A 103 -10.73 10.31 -30.21
CA LYS A 103 -12.14 10.49 -29.80
C LYS A 103 -12.30 11.62 -28.77
N LEU A 104 -11.47 11.64 -27.72
CA LEU A 104 -11.48 12.70 -26.70
C LEU A 104 -11.19 14.09 -27.27
N GLN A 105 -10.33 14.18 -28.28
CA GLN A 105 -10.02 15.42 -28.99
C GLN A 105 -11.17 15.90 -29.90
N MET A 106 -12.03 15.00 -30.39
CA MET A 106 -13.15 15.33 -31.25
C MET A 106 -14.39 15.80 -30.47
N GLU A 107 -14.60 15.31 -29.25
CA GLU A 107 -15.81 15.63 -28.45
C GLU A 107 -15.69 16.90 -27.58
N ASN A 108 -14.50 17.46 -27.35
CA ASN A 108 -14.31 18.58 -26.42
C ASN A 108 -13.39 19.70 -26.97
N PRO A 109 -13.94 20.80 -27.53
CA PRO A 109 -13.18 22.04 -27.80
C PRO A 109 -12.75 22.73 -26.49
N PRO A 110 -11.82 23.71 -26.52
CA PRO A 110 -11.13 24.17 -25.32
C PRO A 110 -12.04 24.99 -24.38
N PRO A 111 -11.87 24.83 -23.06
CA PRO A 111 -11.43 25.98 -22.27
C PRO A 111 -10.37 25.67 -21.20
N CYS A 112 -9.61 26.70 -20.81
CA CYS A 112 -8.49 26.71 -19.87
C CYS A 112 -8.83 26.39 -18.38
N LYS A 113 -9.89 25.64 -18.08
CA LYS A 113 -10.32 25.36 -16.70
C LYS A 113 -10.37 23.84 -16.41
N PRO A 114 -9.95 23.40 -15.21
CA PRO A 114 -10.08 22.00 -14.81
C PRO A 114 -11.55 21.58 -14.79
N LEU A 115 -11.83 20.36 -15.25
CA LEU A 115 -13.18 19.80 -15.34
C LEU A 115 -13.83 19.74 -13.96
N SER A 116 -15.14 20.03 -13.90
CA SER A 116 -15.96 19.83 -12.69
C SER A 116 -15.86 18.37 -12.23
N ARG A 117 -16.07 18.10 -10.93
CA ARG A 117 -16.01 16.72 -10.40
C ARG A 117 -16.97 15.77 -11.12
N MET A 118 -18.20 16.21 -11.40
CA MET A 118 -19.19 15.41 -12.14
C MET A 118 -18.73 15.15 -13.58
N SER A 119 -18.26 16.19 -14.28
CA SER A 119 -17.79 16.04 -15.66
C SER A 119 -16.54 15.16 -15.76
N ARG A 120 -15.64 15.21 -14.77
CA ARG A 120 -14.49 14.28 -14.69
C ARG A 120 -14.93 12.85 -14.50
N ARG A 121 -15.89 12.60 -13.60
CA ARG A 121 -16.40 11.25 -13.35
C ARG A 121 -17.10 10.69 -14.58
N ALA A 122 -17.95 11.48 -15.23
CA ALA A 122 -18.59 11.13 -16.50
C ALA A 122 -17.54 10.80 -17.57
N SER A 123 -16.57 11.69 -17.78
CA SER A 123 -15.49 11.48 -18.76
C SER A 123 -14.65 10.24 -18.44
N LEU A 124 -14.35 9.96 -17.16
CA LEU A 124 -13.62 8.75 -16.75
C LEU A 124 -14.48 7.49 -16.96
N SER A 125 -15.77 7.54 -16.65
CA SER A 125 -16.69 6.41 -16.89
C SER A 125 -16.97 6.17 -18.37
N ASP A 126 -16.91 7.21 -19.20
CA ASP A 126 -17.05 7.13 -20.66
C ASP A 126 -15.80 6.50 -21.28
N ILE A 127 -14.62 6.79 -20.71
CA ILE A 127 -13.36 6.09 -21.01
C ILE A 127 -13.36 4.66 -20.43
N GLY A 128 -14.27 4.36 -19.50
CA GLY A 128 -14.46 3.02 -18.94
C GLY A 128 -13.75 2.73 -17.62
N PHE A 129 -13.17 3.75 -16.97
CA PHE A 129 -12.74 3.66 -15.58
C PHE A 129 -13.95 3.45 -14.66
N GLY A 130 -13.77 2.63 -13.61
CA GLY A 130 -14.82 2.28 -12.66
C GLY A 130 -15.88 1.30 -13.18
N LYS A 131 -15.69 0.71 -14.37
CA LYS A 131 -16.57 -0.34 -14.92
C LYS A 131 -15.85 -1.69 -14.92
N LEU A 132 -16.48 -2.73 -14.39
CA LEU A 132 -15.88 -4.08 -14.35
C LEU A 132 -15.58 -4.62 -15.76
N GLU A 133 -16.39 -4.24 -16.74
CA GLU A 133 -16.27 -4.67 -18.13
C GLU A 133 -14.96 -4.27 -18.81
N THR A 134 -14.24 -3.26 -18.29
CA THR A 134 -12.95 -2.82 -18.84
C THR A 134 -11.76 -3.61 -18.30
N TYR A 135 -12.00 -4.60 -17.45
CA TYR A 135 -10.98 -5.49 -16.93
C TYR A 135 -11.33 -6.95 -17.21
N VAL A 136 -10.32 -7.73 -17.59
CA VAL A 136 -10.45 -9.18 -17.79
C VAL A 136 -9.74 -9.87 -16.64
N LYS A 137 -10.42 -10.77 -15.92
CA LYS A 137 -9.78 -11.64 -14.93
C LYS A 137 -9.06 -12.78 -15.63
N LEU A 138 -7.79 -12.99 -15.28
CA LEU A 138 -6.93 -14.02 -15.87
C LEU A 138 -6.76 -15.22 -14.93
N GLY A 139 -6.53 -14.97 -13.64
CA GLY A 139 -6.29 -16.04 -12.67
C GLY A 139 -6.30 -15.53 -11.24
N LYS A 140 -6.52 -16.42 -10.27
CA LYS A 140 -6.50 -16.09 -8.84
C LYS A 140 -5.06 -16.04 -8.33
N LEU A 141 -4.69 -14.96 -7.65
CA LEU A 141 -3.37 -14.76 -7.03
C LEU A 141 -3.40 -15.13 -5.54
N GLY A 142 -4.49 -14.83 -4.84
CA GLY A 142 -4.61 -15.10 -3.41
C GLY A 142 -6.02 -14.91 -2.88
N GLU A 143 -6.27 -15.43 -1.69
CA GLU A 143 -7.53 -15.25 -0.95
C GLU A 143 -7.20 -14.98 0.51
N GLY A 144 -7.73 -13.87 1.02
CA GLY A 144 -7.74 -13.54 2.44
C GLY A 144 -9.15 -13.59 3.00
N THR A 145 -9.29 -13.31 4.29
CA THR A 145 -10.57 -13.37 5.02
C THR A 145 -11.66 -12.49 4.41
N TYR A 146 -11.29 -11.30 3.91
CA TYR A 146 -12.23 -10.28 3.45
C TYR A 146 -12.11 -9.96 1.95
N ALA A 147 -11.09 -10.48 1.27
CA ALA A 147 -10.80 -10.11 -0.11
C ALA A 147 -10.18 -11.26 -0.90
N THR A 148 -10.51 -11.34 -2.18
CA THR A 148 -9.85 -12.23 -3.14
C THR A 148 -9.08 -11.39 -4.14
N VAL A 149 -7.82 -11.76 -4.41
CA VAL A 149 -6.96 -11.03 -5.35
C VAL A 149 -6.83 -11.84 -6.63
N PHE A 150 -7.13 -11.21 -7.77
CA PHE A 150 -6.99 -11.80 -9.10
C PHE A 150 -5.94 -11.05 -9.92
N LYS A 151 -5.18 -11.79 -10.71
CA LYS A 151 -4.45 -11.23 -11.86
C LYS A 151 -5.49 -10.88 -12.91
N GLY A 152 -5.41 -9.66 -13.43
CA GLY A 152 -6.27 -9.18 -14.49
C GLY A 152 -5.49 -8.46 -15.59
N ARG A 153 -6.23 -8.01 -16.60
CA ARG A 153 -5.72 -7.18 -17.69
C ARG A 153 -6.70 -6.05 -17.96
N SER A 154 -6.22 -4.82 -18.06
CA SER A 154 -7.03 -3.70 -18.50
C SER A 154 -7.24 -3.78 -20.01
N LYS A 155 -8.48 -3.71 -20.49
CA LYS A 155 -8.82 -3.61 -21.92
C LYS A 155 -8.51 -2.24 -22.51
N LEU A 156 -8.26 -1.24 -21.66
CA LEU A 156 -7.95 0.12 -22.09
C LEU A 156 -6.46 0.28 -22.39
N THR A 157 -5.60 -0.22 -21.49
CA THR A 157 -4.15 -0.05 -21.60
C THR A 157 -3.42 -1.32 -22.01
N GLU A 158 -4.12 -2.46 -22.07
CA GLU A 158 -3.56 -3.80 -22.26
C GLU A 158 -2.58 -4.25 -21.14
N ASN A 159 -2.39 -3.43 -20.11
CA ASN A 159 -1.50 -3.70 -18.98
C ASN A 159 -2.08 -4.75 -18.04
N LEU A 160 -1.20 -5.54 -17.43
CA LEU A 160 -1.56 -6.43 -16.32
C LEU A 160 -1.88 -5.61 -15.07
N VAL A 161 -2.87 -6.06 -14.31
CA VAL A 161 -3.33 -5.43 -13.08
C VAL A 161 -3.60 -6.48 -12.00
N ALA A 162 -3.59 -6.06 -10.73
CA ALA A 162 -4.08 -6.87 -9.62
C ALA A 162 -5.45 -6.34 -9.18
N LEU A 163 -6.46 -7.21 -9.19
CA LEU A 163 -7.85 -6.91 -8.85
C LEU A 163 -8.14 -7.47 -7.45
N LYS A 164 -8.12 -6.61 -6.43
CA LYS A 164 -8.47 -6.97 -5.05
C LYS A 164 -9.98 -6.76 -4.87
N GLU A 165 -10.73 -7.85 -4.93
CA GLU A 165 -12.19 -7.85 -4.77
C GLU A 165 -12.56 -8.03 -3.31
N ILE A 166 -13.20 -7.01 -2.75
CA ILE A 166 -13.73 -6.99 -1.39
C ILE A 166 -15.23 -7.22 -1.49
N ARG A 167 -15.73 -8.27 -0.83
CA ARG A 167 -17.17 -8.58 -0.81
C ARG A 167 -17.89 -7.55 0.08
N LEU A 168 -19.02 -7.06 -0.40
CA LEU A 168 -19.89 -6.16 0.35
C LEU A 168 -21.05 -6.96 0.94
N GLU A 169 -21.35 -6.76 2.21
CA GLU A 169 -22.60 -7.25 2.80
C GLU A 169 -23.73 -6.26 2.43
N HIS A 170 -24.89 -6.78 2.05
CA HIS A 170 -25.96 -6.02 1.36
C HIS A 170 -26.50 -4.80 2.12
N GLU A 171 -26.28 -4.71 3.43
CA GLU A 171 -26.82 -3.64 4.28
C GLU A 171 -25.77 -2.60 4.73
N GLU A 172 -24.47 -2.85 4.58
CA GLU A 172 -23.41 -2.02 5.19
C GLU A 172 -22.66 -1.10 4.21
N GLY A 173 -22.97 -1.13 2.91
CA GLY A 173 -22.23 -0.37 1.90
C GLY A 173 -20.75 -0.81 1.83
N ALA A 174 -19.86 0.07 1.36
CA ALA A 174 -18.42 -0.23 1.32
C ALA A 174 -17.81 -0.30 2.74
N PRO A 175 -17.06 -1.35 3.13
CA PRO A 175 -16.46 -1.44 4.44
C PRO A 175 -15.57 -0.23 4.74
N CYS A 176 -15.62 0.28 5.98
CA CYS A 176 -14.78 1.39 6.43
C CYS A 176 -13.28 1.14 6.20
N THR A 177 -12.85 -0.12 6.23
CA THR A 177 -11.47 -0.53 5.90
C THR A 177 -11.11 -0.25 4.45
N ALA A 178 -12.02 -0.51 3.50
CA ALA A 178 -11.80 -0.32 2.08
C ALA A 178 -11.86 1.16 1.65
N ILE A 179 -12.82 1.93 2.21
CA ILE A 179 -12.90 3.39 2.01
C ILE A 179 -11.60 4.07 2.51
N ARG A 180 -11.06 3.57 3.62
CA ARG A 180 -9.81 4.06 4.19
C ARG A 180 -8.59 3.69 3.37
N GLU A 181 -8.50 2.44 2.92
CA GLU A 181 -7.42 1.97 2.02
C GLU A 181 -7.38 2.83 0.75
N VAL A 182 -8.55 3.09 0.14
CA VAL A 182 -8.72 4.00 -1.00
C VAL A 182 -8.25 5.43 -0.69
N SER A 183 -8.73 6.00 0.42
CA SER A 183 -8.41 7.39 0.79
C SER A 183 -6.93 7.60 1.10
N LEU A 184 -6.27 6.58 1.69
CA LEU A 184 -4.83 6.59 1.93
C LEU A 184 -4.05 6.44 0.63
N LEU A 185 -4.33 5.40 -0.15
CA LEU A 185 -3.55 5.05 -1.35
C LEU A 185 -3.67 6.09 -2.46
N LYS A 186 -4.81 6.78 -2.58
CA LYS A 186 -5.00 7.85 -3.58
C LYS A 186 -3.98 8.98 -3.44
N ASN A 187 -3.47 9.21 -2.23
CA ASN A 187 -2.53 10.29 -1.92
C ASN A 187 -1.08 9.81 -1.79
N LEU A 188 -0.84 8.49 -1.83
CA LEU A 188 0.49 7.92 -1.78
C LEU A 188 1.04 7.77 -3.20
N LYS A 189 2.00 8.63 -3.56
CA LYS A 189 2.68 8.62 -4.86
C LYS A 189 4.17 8.46 -4.64
N HIS A 190 4.64 7.22 -4.71
CA HIS A 190 6.03 6.87 -4.48
C HIS A 190 6.41 5.61 -5.26
N ALA A 191 7.63 5.55 -5.79
CA ALA A 191 8.09 4.45 -6.64
C ALA A 191 8.12 3.10 -5.91
N ASN A 192 8.28 3.10 -4.58
CA ASN A 192 8.33 1.91 -3.74
C ASN A 192 7.03 1.66 -2.96
N ILE A 193 5.88 2.17 -3.44
CA ILE A 193 4.54 1.88 -2.91
C ILE A 193 3.66 1.46 -4.09
N VAL A 194 2.84 0.42 -3.90
CA VAL A 194 1.94 -0.06 -4.95
C VAL A 194 0.93 1.03 -5.36
N THR A 195 0.78 1.23 -6.65
CA THR A 195 -0.09 2.27 -7.23
C THR A 195 -1.51 1.73 -7.38
N LEU A 196 -2.48 2.43 -6.78
CA LEU A 196 -3.90 2.23 -7.04
C LEU A 196 -4.27 2.95 -8.34
N HIS A 197 -4.65 2.20 -9.38
CA HIS A 197 -5.01 2.73 -10.69
C HIS A 197 -6.49 3.11 -10.78
N ASP A 198 -7.37 2.28 -10.23
CA ASP A 198 -8.82 2.43 -10.40
C ASP A 198 -9.59 1.78 -9.25
N ILE A 199 -10.87 2.15 -9.12
CA ILE A 199 -11.79 1.62 -8.12
C ILE A 199 -13.12 1.34 -8.81
N ILE A 200 -13.56 0.09 -8.74
CA ILE A 200 -14.80 -0.37 -9.34
C ILE A 200 -15.76 -0.71 -8.21
N HIS A 201 -16.92 -0.06 -8.20
CA HIS A 201 -17.94 -0.29 -7.20
C HIS A 201 -19.17 -0.91 -7.86
N THR A 202 -19.63 -2.02 -7.30
CA THR A 202 -20.90 -2.67 -7.64
C THR A 202 -21.67 -2.92 -6.35
N ASP A 203 -22.95 -3.27 -6.46
CA ASP A 203 -23.82 -3.52 -5.30
C ASP A 203 -23.31 -4.63 -4.37
N ARG A 204 -22.47 -5.55 -4.90
CA ARG A 204 -22.02 -6.76 -4.17
C ARG A 204 -20.52 -6.80 -3.92
N CYS A 205 -19.73 -5.99 -4.62
CA CYS A 205 -18.28 -5.96 -4.46
C CYS A 205 -17.68 -4.58 -4.71
N LEU A 206 -16.62 -4.29 -3.96
CA LEU A 206 -15.69 -3.19 -4.23
C LEU A 206 -14.38 -3.78 -4.72
N THR A 207 -13.97 -3.44 -5.93
CA THR A 207 -12.73 -3.94 -6.53
C THR A 207 -11.71 -2.81 -6.62
N LEU A 208 -10.57 -3.00 -5.96
CA LEU A 208 -9.42 -2.11 -6.05
C LEU A 208 -8.49 -2.62 -7.15
N VAL A 209 -8.17 -1.77 -8.12
CA VAL A 209 -7.32 -2.11 -9.26
C VAL A 209 -5.92 -1.54 -9.01
N PHE A 210 -4.97 -2.42 -8.77
CA PHE A 210 -3.57 -2.08 -8.53
C PHE A 210 -2.70 -2.38 -9.76
N GLU A 211 -1.53 -1.75 -9.81
CA GLU A 211 -0.45 -2.24 -10.67
C GLU A 211 -0.11 -3.70 -10.33
N TYR A 212 0.22 -4.49 -11.35
CA TYR A 212 0.65 -5.87 -11.16
C TYR A 212 2.18 -5.94 -11.03
N LEU A 213 2.64 -6.77 -10.08
CA LEU A 213 4.04 -7.15 -9.93
C LEU A 213 4.13 -8.68 -9.96
N ASP A 214 5.24 -9.18 -10.49
CA ASP A 214 5.40 -10.58 -10.87
C ASP A 214 5.50 -11.52 -9.66
N ASN A 215 6.24 -11.10 -8.63
CA ASN A 215 6.53 -11.91 -7.46
C ASN A 215 6.35 -11.09 -6.16
N ASP A 216 6.06 -11.76 -5.05
CA ASP A 216 6.37 -11.22 -3.73
C ASP A 216 7.82 -11.59 -3.31
N LEU A 217 8.34 -10.98 -2.24
CA LEU A 217 9.70 -11.25 -1.77
C LEU A 217 9.89 -12.70 -1.33
N LYS A 218 8.85 -13.37 -0.82
CA LYS A 218 8.95 -14.78 -0.43
C LYS A 218 9.14 -15.66 -1.66
N GLN A 219 8.33 -15.44 -2.69
CA GLN A 219 8.46 -16.10 -4.00
C GLN A 219 9.82 -15.81 -4.63
N TYR A 220 10.31 -14.58 -4.57
CA TYR A 220 11.64 -14.22 -5.07
C TYR A 220 12.76 -15.00 -4.34
N LEU A 221 12.68 -15.10 -3.01
CA LEU A 221 13.62 -15.90 -2.21
C LEU A 221 13.58 -17.38 -2.58
N ASP A 222 12.38 -17.95 -2.75
CA ASP A 222 12.24 -19.35 -3.14
C ASP A 222 12.82 -19.60 -4.55
N ASN A 223 12.60 -18.68 -5.49
CA ASN A 223 13.11 -18.76 -6.86
C ASN A 223 14.65 -18.71 -6.92
N CYS A 224 15.31 -17.96 -6.02
CA CYS A 224 16.78 -17.94 -5.93
C CYS A 224 17.36 -19.05 -5.04
N GLY A 225 16.54 -20.02 -4.59
CA GLY A 225 16.99 -21.12 -3.73
C GLY A 225 17.36 -20.68 -2.33
N ASN A 226 16.67 -19.65 -1.82
CA ASN A 226 16.92 -18.99 -0.54
C ASN A 226 18.32 -18.36 -0.42
N LEU A 227 18.99 -18.11 -1.56
CA LEU A 227 20.34 -17.53 -1.60
C LEU A 227 20.38 -16.34 -2.57
N MET A 228 19.94 -15.18 -2.07
CA MET A 228 19.94 -13.91 -2.79
C MET A 228 21.33 -13.25 -2.78
N SER A 229 21.76 -12.59 -3.86
CA SER A 229 22.97 -11.77 -3.88
C SER A 229 22.92 -10.68 -2.81
N MET A 230 24.01 -10.49 -2.05
CA MET A 230 24.07 -9.45 -1.02
C MET A 230 23.95 -8.03 -1.59
N HIS A 231 24.30 -7.83 -2.87
CA HIS A 231 24.03 -6.59 -3.57
C HIS A 231 22.52 -6.34 -3.75
N ASN A 232 21.78 -7.37 -4.15
CA ASN A 232 20.32 -7.31 -4.30
C ASN A 232 19.64 -7.13 -2.94
N VAL A 233 20.10 -7.82 -1.89
CA VAL A 233 19.65 -7.62 -0.50
C VAL A 233 19.75 -6.13 -0.14
N LYS A 234 20.91 -5.51 -0.39
CA LYS A 234 21.14 -4.08 -0.12
C LYS A 234 20.18 -3.17 -0.90
N ILE A 235 19.97 -3.43 -2.19
CA ILE A 235 19.02 -2.68 -3.04
C ILE A 235 17.59 -2.82 -2.51
N PHE A 236 17.14 -4.03 -2.19
CA PHE A 236 15.79 -4.26 -1.69
C PHE A 236 15.55 -3.65 -0.30
N THR A 237 16.52 -3.75 0.62
CA THR A 237 16.46 -3.06 1.92
C THR A 237 16.36 -1.54 1.73
N PHE A 238 17.14 -0.96 0.81
CA PHE A 238 17.07 0.47 0.51
C PHE A 238 15.69 0.88 -0.01
N GLN A 239 15.14 0.14 -0.99
CA GLN A 239 13.80 0.41 -1.54
C GLN A 239 12.69 0.29 -0.50
N LEU A 240 12.76 -0.72 0.38
CA LEU A 240 11.85 -0.91 1.51
C LEU A 240 11.89 0.29 2.47
N LEU A 241 13.10 0.69 2.91
CA LEU A 241 13.30 1.85 3.77
C LEU A 241 12.82 3.15 3.11
N ARG A 242 13.01 3.29 1.80
CA ARG A 242 12.58 4.47 1.04
C ARG A 242 11.06 4.61 1.03
N GLY A 243 10.35 3.51 0.73
CA GLY A 243 8.89 3.47 0.81
C GLY A 243 8.37 3.74 2.24
N LEU A 244 8.99 3.15 3.26
CA LEU A 244 8.59 3.38 4.65
C LEU A 244 8.87 4.81 5.13
N SER A 245 10.01 5.40 4.77
CA SER A 245 10.33 6.79 5.08
C SER A 245 9.25 7.74 4.53
N TYR A 246 8.81 7.49 3.29
CA TYR A 246 7.72 8.25 2.67
C TYR A 246 6.39 8.12 3.44
N CYS A 247 6.01 6.90 3.85
CA CYS A 247 4.83 6.64 4.67
C CYS A 247 4.91 7.33 6.04
N HIS A 248 6.06 7.19 6.72
CA HIS A 248 6.28 7.72 8.07
C HIS A 248 6.25 9.25 8.11
N LYS A 249 6.80 9.92 7.08
CA LYS A 249 6.69 11.39 6.91
C LYS A 249 5.24 11.86 6.83
N ARG A 250 4.37 11.04 6.20
CA ARG A 250 2.92 11.28 6.08
C ARG A 250 2.10 10.69 7.24
N LYS A 251 2.77 10.30 8.33
CA LYS A 251 2.15 9.74 9.55
C LYS A 251 1.33 8.47 9.29
N ILE A 252 1.73 7.68 8.29
CA ILE A 252 1.13 6.39 7.95
C ILE A 252 2.03 5.28 8.46
N LEU A 253 1.45 4.34 9.21
CA LEU A 253 2.12 3.13 9.70
C LEU A 253 1.70 1.94 8.84
N HIS A 254 2.63 1.06 8.50
CA HIS A 254 2.32 -0.15 7.72
C HIS A 254 1.69 -1.24 8.59
N ARG A 255 2.28 -1.55 9.75
CA ARG A 255 1.83 -2.50 10.78
C ARG A 255 1.83 -4.00 10.42
N ASP A 256 1.84 -4.34 9.14
CA ASP A 256 1.89 -5.74 8.67
C ASP A 256 3.04 -5.97 7.69
N LEU A 257 4.26 -5.57 8.07
CA LEU A 257 5.43 -5.86 7.23
C LEU A 257 5.77 -7.34 7.28
N LYS A 258 5.82 -7.97 6.12
CA LYS A 258 6.22 -9.37 5.89
C LYS A 258 6.63 -9.54 4.42
N PRO A 259 7.44 -10.54 4.06
CA PRO A 259 7.87 -10.78 2.68
C PRO A 259 6.72 -10.84 1.66
N GLN A 260 5.55 -11.40 2.05
CA GLN A 260 4.39 -11.50 1.17
C GLN A 260 3.76 -10.14 0.83
N ASN A 261 4.03 -9.10 1.62
CA ASN A 261 3.54 -7.73 1.39
C ASN A 261 4.58 -6.85 0.67
N LEU A 262 5.73 -7.42 0.28
CA LEU A 262 6.77 -6.74 -0.49
C LEU A 262 6.77 -7.32 -1.91
N LEU A 263 6.24 -6.56 -2.86
CA LEU A 263 6.11 -7.00 -4.23
C LEU A 263 7.33 -6.59 -5.05
N ILE A 264 7.77 -7.43 -5.98
CA ILE A 264 8.95 -7.27 -6.81
C ILE A 264 8.59 -7.58 -8.27
N ASN A 265 8.95 -6.67 -9.18
CA ASN A 265 8.79 -6.89 -10.62
C ASN A 265 10.09 -7.41 -11.27
N ASP A 266 10.01 -7.78 -12.54
CA ASP A 266 11.15 -8.29 -13.33
C ASP A 266 12.36 -7.35 -13.40
N LYS A 267 12.17 -6.04 -13.19
CA LYS A 267 13.26 -5.05 -13.17
C LYS A 267 13.98 -4.99 -11.82
N GLY A 268 13.43 -5.59 -10.77
CA GLY A 268 13.93 -5.49 -9.41
C GLY A 268 13.34 -4.38 -8.57
N GLU A 269 12.24 -3.76 -9.01
CA GLU A 269 11.58 -2.70 -8.24
C GLU A 269 10.76 -3.33 -7.11
N LEU A 270 11.13 -2.99 -5.87
CA LEU A 270 10.40 -3.45 -4.69
C LEU A 270 9.37 -2.39 -4.28
N LYS A 271 8.12 -2.82 -4.10
CA LYS A 271 7.00 -1.98 -3.70
C LYS A 271 6.27 -2.53 -2.49
N LEU A 272 5.98 -1.64 -1.53
CA LEU A 272 5.12 -1.92 -0.39
C LEU A 272 3.67 -2.13 -0.86
N ALA A 273 3.06 -3.22 -0.42
CA ALA A 273 1.67 -3.56 -0.69
C ALA A 273 0.89 -3.86 0.60
N ASP A 274 -0.42 -4.08 0.43
CA ASP A 274 -1.37 -4.45 1.49
C ASP A 274 -1.41 -3.51 2.71
N PHE A 275 -1.89 -2.29 2.47
CA PHE A 275 -2.18 -1.30 3.52
C PHE A 275 -3.49 -1.59 4.27
N GLY A 276 -4.05 -2.81 4.19
CA GLY A 276 -5.33 -3.17 4.82
C GLY A 276 -5.35 -2.97 6.34
N LEU A 277 -4.18 -3.06 6.99
CA LEU A 277 -3.98 -2.77 8.41
C LEU A 277 -3.32 -1.40 8.67
N ALA A 278 -3.01 -0.63 7.62
CA ALA A 278 -2.38 0.66 7.75
C ALA A 278 -3.32 1.68 8.40
N ARG A 279 -2.74 2.54 9.25
CA ARG A 279 -3.47 3.55 10.03
C ARG A 279 -2.66 4.83 10.11
N ALA A 280 -3.37 5.95 10.12
CA ALA A 280 -2.80 7.25 10.50
C ALA A 280 -2.43 7.23 11.99
N LYS A 281 -1.31 7.84 12.36
CA LYS A 281 -0.78 7.89 13.74
C LYS A 281 -1.79 8.43 14.78
N SER A 282 -2.81 9.19 14.35
CA SER A 282 -3.77 9.88 15.22
C SER A 282 -4.99 9.06 15.66
N VAL A 283 -5.19 7.83 15.14
CA VAL A 283 -6.39 7.04 15.46
C VAL A 283 -6.08 5.98 16.54
N PRO A 284 -6.64 6.08 17.76
CA PRO A 284 -6.46 5.08 18.81
C PRO A 284 -7.00 3.71 18.37
N THR A 285 -6.21 2.65 18.58
CA THR A 285 -6.60 1.28 18.21
C THR A 285 -7.40 0.64 19.35
N LYS A 286 -8.68 0.29 19.12
CA LYS A 286 -9.33 -0.77 19.92
C LYS A 286 -8.74 -2.11 19.49
N THR A 287 -8.45 -2.95 20.47
CA THR A 287 -7.84 -4.29 20.41
C THR A 287 -8.43 -5.15 19.28
N TYR A 288 -7.57 -5.56 18.34
CA TYR A 288 -7.91 -6.62 17.39
C TYR A 288 -7.66 -7.99 18.04
N SER A 289 -8.52 -8.97 17.75
CA SER A 289 -8.44 -10.35 18.23
C SER A 289 -7.16 -11.05 17.75
N ASN A 290 -6.48 -11.74 18.67
CA ASN A 290 -5.11 -12.27 18.51
C ASN A 290 -4.98 -13.57 17.70
N GLU A 291 -6.04 -14.04 17.05
CA GLU A 291 -6.05 -15.40 16.50
C GLU A 291 -5.98 -15.35 14.97
N VAL A 292 -4.86 -15.88 14.44
CA VAL A 292 -4.50 -16.05 13.02
C VAL A 292 -3.86 -14.82 12.34
N VAL A 293 -2.76 -14.30 12.89
CA VAL A 293 -1.85 -13.39 12.17
C VAL A 293 -0.40 -13.79 12.42
N THR A 294 0.45 -13.73 11.38
CA THR A 294 1.88 -14.04 11.47
C THR A 294 2.57 -13.16 12.51
N LEU A 295 3.20 -13.78 13.51
CA LEU A 295 3.87 -13.08 14.62
C LEU A 295 5.31 -12.66 14.30
N TRP A 296 5.94 -13.30 13.30
CA TRP A 296 7.40 -13.33 13.07
C TRP A 296 8.08 -11.97 12.84
N TYR A 297 7.29 -10.94 12.54
CA TYR A 297 7.76 -9.59 12.26
C TYR A 297 7.26 -8.56 13.29
N ARG A 298 6.58 -9.03 14.36
CA ARG A 298 6.06 -8.16 15.42
C ARG A 298 7.16 -7.86 16.43
N PRO A 299 7.29 -6.61 16.88
CA PRO A 299 8.29 -6.26 17.86
C PRO A 299 7.89 -6.69 19.28
N PRO A 300 8.87 -6.93 20.17
CA PRO A 300 8.63 -7.46 21.51
C PRO A 300 7.79 -6.53 22.40
N ASP A 301 7.83 -5.21 22.19
CA ASP A 301 7.00 -4.24 22.90
C ASP A 301 5.51 -4.42 22.59
N VAL A 302 5.16 -4.66 21.33
CA VAL A 302 3.79 -4.96 20.92
C VAL A 302 3.35 -6.34 21.44
N LEU A 303 4.25 -7.33 21.43
CA LEU A 303 3.98 -8.67 21.96
C LEU A 303 3.77 -8.69 23.49
N LEU A 304 4.34 -7.71 24.22
CA LEU A 304 4.16 -7.51 25.67
C LEU A 304 3.09 -6.45 26.00
N GLY A 305 2.16 -6.23 25.08
CA GLY A 305 0.95 -5.43 25.33
C GLY A 305 1.13 -3.91 25.22
N SER A 306 2.24 -3.40 24.66
CA SER A 306 2.39 -1.96 24.42
C SER A 306 1.26 -1.43 23.53
N THR A 307 0.61 -0.36 23.99
CA THR A 307 -0.43 0.35 23.24
C THR A 307 0.14 1.47 22.37
N GLU A 308 1.45 1.75 22.46
CA GLU A 308 2.10 2.85 21.76
C GLU A 308 2.43 2.50 20.30
N TYR A 309 1.41 2.55 19.44
CA TYR A 309 1.59 2.32 18.01
C TYR A 309 2.31 3.49 17.33
N SER A 310 3.58 3.29 16.97
CA SER A 310 4.44 4.32 16.39
C SER A 310 5.32 3.79 15.24
N THR A 311 6.03 4.68 14.54
CA THR A 311 6.86 4.34 13.38
C THR A 311 7.97 3.32 13.65
N PRO A 312 8.58 3.22 14.87
CA PRO A 312 9.53 2.17 15.21
C PRO A 312 9.00 0.73 15.08
N ILE A 313 7.68 0.49 15.12
CA ILE A 313 7.11 -0.86 14.96
C ILE A 313 7.48 -1.43 13.59
N ASP A 314 7.32 -0.64 12.52
CA ASP A 314 7.68 -1.05 11.17
C ASP A 314 9.20 -1.33 11.07
N MET A 315 10.03 -0.57 11.81
CA MET A 315 11.49 -0.71 11.76
C MET A 315 12.00 -2.05 12.29
N TRP A 316 11.32 -2.64 13.28
CA TRP A 316 11.63 -4.00 13.73
C TRP A 316 11.37 -5.03 12.62
N GLY A 317 10.23 -4.90 11.93
CA GLY A 317 9.89 -5.73 10.77
C GLY A 317 10.94 -5.62 9.67
N VAL A 318 11.48 -4.42 9.40
CA VAL A 318 12.60 -4.23 8.46
C VAL A 318 13.83 -5.02 8.90
N GLY A 319 14.19 -5.01 10.18
CA GLY A 319 15.31 -5.81 10.69
C GLY A 319 15.12 -7.31 10.47
N CYS A 320 13.94 -7.82 10.78
CA CYS A 320 13.58 -9.23 10.55
C CYS A 320 13.64 -9.61 9.06
N ILE A 321 13.15 -8.73 8.17
CA ILE A 321 13.17 -8.96 6.72
C ILE A 321 14.60 -8.85 6.16
N LEU A 322 15.43 -7.92 6.65
CA LEU A 322 16.86 -7.85 6.27
C LEU A 322 17.59 -9.15 6.65
N TYR A 323 17.36 -9.67 7.85
CA TYR A 323 17.89 -10.97 8.26
C TYR A 323 17.42 -12.09 7.32
N GLU A 324 16.12 -12.13 7.01
CA GLU A 324 15.54 -13.16 6.15
C GLU A 324 16.07 -13.11 4.72
N MET A 325 16.26 -11.92 4.14
CA MET A 325 16.88 -11.78 2.83
C MET A 325 18.36 -12.21 2.83
N ALA A 326 19.09 -11.92 3.91
CA ALA A 326 20.49 -12.28 4.03
C ALA A 326 20.70 -13.79 4.27
N THR A 327 19.78 -14.46 4.97
CA THR A 327 19.94 -15.86 5.40
C THR A 327 19.04 -16.85 4.66
N GLY A 328 18.01 -16.38 3.98
CA GLY A 328 17.00 -17.21 3.32
C GLY A 328 15.98 -17.85 4.26
N ARG A 329 15.99 -17.50 5.56
CA ARG A 329 15.11 -18.08 6.58
C ARG A 329 14.59 -17.00 7.54
N PRO A 330 13.36 -17.13 8.06
CA PRO A 330 12.81 -16.17 9.02
C PRO A 330 13.66 -16.09 10.29
N MET A 331 13.75 -14.89 10.86
CA MET A 331 14.56 -14.64 12.06
C MET A 331 13.93 -15.24 13.33
N PHE A 332 12.62 -15.05 13.50
CA PHE A 332 11.86 -15.48 14.67
C PHE A 332 10.57 -16.20 14.23
N PRO A 333 10.61 -17.51 13.96
CA PRO A 333 9.43 -18.25 13.50
C PRO A 333 8.60 -18.82 14.66
N GLY A 334 8.12 -17.98 15.59
CA GLY A 334 7.30 -18.42 16.72
C GLY A 334 5.85 -18.69 16.33
N SER A 335 5.24 -19.69 16.97
CA SER A 335 3.83 -20.09 16.75
C SER A 335 2.88 -19.45 17.78
N THR A 336 3.41 -19.02 18.92
CA THR A 336 2.66 -18.33 19.99
C THR A 336 3.39 -17.08 20.43
N VAL A 337 2.70 -16.13 21.07
CA VAL A 337 3.31 -14.89 21.61
C VAL A 337 4.47 -15.21 22.55
N LYS A 338 4.30 -16.19 23.45
CA LYS A 338 5.35 -16.63 24.38
C LYS A 338 6.54 -17.23 23.64
N GLU A 339 6.30 -18.07 22.63
CA GLU A 339 7.38 -18.68 21.85
C GLU A 339 8.14 -17.65 21.02
N GLU A 340 7.44 -16.70 20.40
CA GLU A 340 8.02 -15.59 19.65
C GLU A 340 8.96 -14.77 20.54
N LEU A 341 8.47 -14.32 21.71
CA LEU A 341 9.29 -13.61 22.70
C LEU A 341 10.49 -14.45 23.17
N HIS A 342 10.29 -15.76 23.37
CA HIS A 342 11.37 -16.67 23.75
C HIS A 342 12.47 -16.74 22.69
N LEU A 343 12.12 -16.81 21.40
CA LEU A 343 13.08 -16.81 20.29
C LEU A 343 13.84 -15.48 20.22
N ILE A 344 13.14 -14.35 20.38
CA ILE A 344 13.75 -13.02 20.43
C ILE A 344 14.77 -12.95 21.56
N PHE A 345 14.39 -13.28 22.80
CA PHE A 345 15.26 -13.19 23.97
C PHE A 345 16.42 -14.19 23.92
N ARG A 346 16.21 -15.38 23.34
CA ARG A 346 17.28 -16.36 23.17
C ARG A 346 18.40 -15.84 22.26
N LEU A 347 18.07 -15.05 21.23
CA LEU A 347 19.04 -14.49 20.29
C LEU A 347 19.61 -13.15 20.79
N MET A 348 18.73 -12.22 21.16
CA MET A 348 19.06 -10.83 21.49
C MET A 348 19.39 -10.62 22.98
N GLY A 349 19.23 -11.66 23.82
CA GLY A 349 19.38 -11.60 25.26
C GLY A 349 18.09 -11.17 25.97
N THR A 350 17.90 -11.65 27.20
CA THR A 350 16.73 -11.28 28.00
C THR A 350 16.85 -9.82 28.45
N PRO A 351 15.84 -8.97 28.22
CA PRO A 351 15.93 -7.54 28.48
C PRO A 351 16.14 -7.24 29.97
N THR A 352 17.01 -6.27 30.23
CA THR A 352 17.27 -5.64 31.53
C THR A 352 16.81 -4.18 31.51
N GLU A 353 16.75 -3.53 32.68
CA GLU A 353 16.45 -2.08 32.79
C GLU A 353 17.40 -1.18 31.99
N GLU A 354 18.63 -1.63 31.73
CA GLU A 354 19.59 -0.90 30.89
C GLU A 354 19.20 -1.00 29.40
N SER A 355 18.88 -2.21 28.95
CA SER A 355 18.54 -2.47 27.54
C SER A 355 17.12 -2.03 27.16
N TRP A 356 16.20 -2.05 28.13
CA TRP A 356 14.79 -1.69 27.98
C TRP A 356 14.26 -1.12 29.31
N PRO A 357 14.36 0.20 29.50
CA PRO A 357 13.88 0.84 30.72
C PRO A 357 12.38 0.60 30.95
N GLY A 358 12.02 0.19 32.16
CA GLY A 358 10.65 -0.10 32.58
C GLY A 358 10.19 -1.54 32.36
N ILE A 359 11.02 -2.42 31.78
CA ILE A 359 10.64 -3.81 31.51
C ILE A 359 10.35 -4.60 32.79
N THR A 360 11.06 -4.32 33.89
CA THR A 360 10.82 -4.96 35.19
C THR A 360 9.54 -4.47 35.87
N ALA A 361 8.85 -3.48 35.34
CA ALA A 361 7.51 -3.09 35.80
C ALA A 361 6.39 -3.82 35.03
N ASN A 362 6.67 -4.37 33.85
CA ASN A 362 5.68 -5.02 32.99
C ASN A 362 5.21 -6.36 33.61
N GLU A 363 3.91 -6.46 33.91
CA GLU A 363 3.31 -7.65 34.55
C GLU A 363 3.30 -8.87 33.62
N GLU A 364 3.04 -8.65 32.33
CA GLU A 364 2.99 -9.73 31.33
C GLU A 364 4.39 -10.37 31.16
N PHE A 365 5.44 -9.55 31.06
CA PHE A 365 6.82 -10.03 31.03
C PHE A 365 7.18 -10.88 32.26
N LYS A 366 6.81 -10.43 33.47
CA LYS A 366 7.03 -11.20 34.71
C LYS A 366 6.31 -12.53 34.70
N SER A 367 5.07 -12.55 34.22
CA SER A 367 4.21 -13.74 34.21
C SER A 367 4.78 -14.88 33.36
N TYR A 368 5.49 -14.55 32.28
CA TYR A 368 6.03 -15.56 31.36
C TYR A 368 7.25 -16.29 31.91
N LEU A 369 7.95 -15.72 32.90
CA LEU A 369 9.12 -16.29 33.59
C LEU A 369 10.20 -16.79 32.61
N PHE A 370 10.65 -15.91 31.71
CA PHE A 370 11.69 -16.25 30.73
C PHE A 370 13.04 -16.55 31.40
N PRO A 371 13.83 -17.52 30.89
CA PRO A 371 15.22 -17.71 31.31
C PRO A 371 16.05 -16.46 31.05
N GLN A 372 17.12 -16.25 31.83
CA GLN A 372 18.07 -15.18 31.56
C GLN A 372 19.06 -15.61 30.46
N TYR A 373 18.85 -15.08 29.26
CA TYR A 373 19.72 -15.33 28.11
C TYR A 373 20.76 -14.23 27.96
N ARG A 374 21.99 -14.62 27.60
CA ARG A 374 23.02 -13.69 27.12
C ARG A 374 22.81 -13.42 25.63
N ALA A 375 22.93 -12.15 25.23
CA ALA A 375 22.88 -11.76 23.83
C ALA A 375 23.96 -12.49 23.01
N GLN A 376 23.57 -13.03 21.86
CA GLN A 376 24.48 -13.67 20.92
C GLN A 376 24.92 -12.66 19.85
N ALA A 377 26.15 -12.80 19.36
CA ALA A 377 26.66 -11.93 18.31
C ALA A 377 25.95 -12.23 16.97
N LEU A 378 25.24 -11.24 16.41
CA LEU A 378 24.45 -11.40 15.19
C LEU A 378 25.30 -11.86 13.99
N ILE A 379 26.57 -11.45 13.93
CA ILE A 379 27.52 -11.88 12.88
C ILE A 379 27.64 -13.41 12.76
N ASN A 380 27.45 -14.16 13.85
CA ASN A 380 27.49 -15.62 13.84
C ASN A 380 26.24 -16.25 13.22
N HIS A 381 25.12 -15.52 13.21
CA HIS A 381 23.83 -15.98 12.70
C HIS A 381 23.56 -15.53 11.27
N VAL A 382 24.22 -14.45 10.86
CA VAL A 382 24.10 -13.83 9.54
C VAL A 382 25.50 -13.45 9.02
N PRO A 383 26.36 -14.45 8.73
CA PRO A 383 27.76 -14.23 8.35
C PRO A 383 27.94 -13.61 6.95
N ARG A 384 26.86 -13.48 6.19
CA ARG A 384 26.86 -12.89 4.84
C ARG A 384 26.72 -11.37 4.86
N LEU A 385 26.24 -10.78 5.97
CA LEU A 385 26.26 -9.33 6.14
C LEU A 385 27.69 -8.88 6.52
N ASP A 386 28.10 -7.76 5.94
CA ASP A 386 29.31 -7.05 6.33
C ASP A 386 29.11 -6.34 7.69
N THR A 387 30.18 -5.74 8.21
CA THR A 387 30.15 -5.03 9.50
C THR A 387 29.08 -3.94 9.53
N GLU A 388 28.95 -3.18 8.45
CA GLU A 388 27.96 -2.12 8.31
C GLU A 388 26.52 -2.67 8.26
N GLY A 389 26.32 -3.83 7.65
CA GLY A 389 25.03 -4.52 7.62
C GLY A 389 24.62 -5.05 8.99
N ILE A 390 25.58 -5.60 9.75
CA ILE A 390 25.34 -6.03 11.14
C ILE A 390 25.04 -4.84 12.04
N ASP A 391 25.74 -3.71 11.86
CA ASP A 391 25.47 -2.48 12.61
C ASP A 391 24.05 -1.96 12.34
N LEU A 392 23.66 -1.87 11.06
CA LEU A 392 22.30 -1.48 10.67
C LEU A 392 21.24 -2.43 11.25
N LEU A 393 21.46 -3.74 11.16
CA LEU A 393 20.56 -4.76 11.70
C LEU A 393 20.39 -4.61 13.22
N THR A 394 21.49 -4.35 13.93
CA THR A 394 21.47 -4.13 15.39
C THR A 394 20.68 -2.87 15.74
N ALA A 395 20.86 -1.78 15.00
CA ALA A 395 20.14 -0.53 15.20
C ALA A 395 18.62 -0.64 14.94
N LEU A 396 18.21 -1.54 14.04
CA LEU A 396 16.80 -1.85 13.73
C LEU A 396 16.13 -2.71 14.82
N LEU A 397 16.89 -3.58 15.49
CA LEU A 397 16.37 -4.59 16.44
C LEU A 397 16.55 -4.20 17.92
N LEU A 398 16.61 -2.90 18.23
CA LEU A 398 16.65 -2.42 19.61
C LEU A 398 15.30 -2.61 20.32
N TYR A 399 15.35 -3.03 21.59
CA TYR A 399 14.19 -3.12 22.47
C TYR A 399 13.56 -1.74 22.75
N ASP A 400 14.37 -0.76 23.17
CA ASP A 400 13.89 0.61 23.38
C ASP A 400 13.50 1.25 22.04
N THR A 401 12.19 1.42 21.84
CA THR A 401 11.58 1.98 20.63
C THR A 401 12.07 3.38 20.32
N ARG A 402 12.49 4.16 21.33
CA ARG A 402 12.98 5.54 21.17
C ARG A 402 14.39 5.58 20.61
N ARG A 403 15.17 4.52 20.83
CA ARG A 403 16.55 4.39 20.34
C ARG A 403 16.63 3.68 18.99
N ARG A 404 15.57 2.98 18.58
CA ARG A 404 15.49 2.27 17.30
C ARG A 404 15.65 3.25 16.13
N ILE A 405 16.53 2.92 15.19
CA ILE A 405 16.84 3.78 14.04
C ILE A 405 15.58 4.03 13.18
N SER A 406 15.37 5.28 12.76
CA SER A 406 14.25 5.65 11.88
C SER A 406 14.51 5.22 10.43
N ALA A 407 13.46 5.08 9.61
CA ALA A 407 13.62 4.80 8.18
C ALA A 407 14.45 5.86 7.47
N GLU A 408 14.26 7.14 7.80
CA GLU A 408 15.03 8.23 7.21
C GLU A 408 16.51 8.21 7.60
N SER A 409 16.80 7.94 8.87
CA SER A 409 18.18 7.77 9.36
C SER A 409 18.84 6.54 8.74
N SER A 410 18.09 5.44 8.58
CA SER A 410 18.58 4.19 7.98
C SER A 410 19.01 4.39 6.53
N LEU A 411 18.29 5.21 5.76
CA LEU A 411 18.68 5.52 4.37
C LEU A 411 20.05 6.20 4.28
N ARG A 412 20.51 6.89 5.33
CA ARG A 412 21.84 7.55 5.39
C ARG A 412 22.91 6.67 6.05
N HIS A 413 22.60 5.42 6.35
CA HIS A 413 23.52 4.50 7.01
C HIS A 413 24.69 4.10 6.11
N SER A 414 25.88 3.92 6.69
CA SER A 414 27.11 3.53 5.99
C SER A 414 26.97 2.28 5.11
N TYR A 415 26.08 1.36 5.50
CA TYR A 415 25.71 0.16 4.74
C TYR A 415 25.33 0.46 3.28
N PHE A 416 24.74 1.62 3.01
CA PHE A 416 24.26 2.02 1.67
C PHE A 416 25.25 2.87 0.86
N LEU A 417 26.43 3.23 1.39
CA LEU A 417 27.40 4.09 0.70
C LEU A 417 27.83 3.53 -0.67
N THR A 418 27.88 2.20 -0.80
CA THR A 418 28.23 1.53 -2.06
C THR A 418 27.20 1.69 -3.18
N LEU A 419 26.00 2.21 -2.87
CA LEU A 419 24.97 2.52 -3.87
C LEU A 419 25.17 3.91 -4.52
N GLY A 420 26.13 4.70 -4.04
CA GLY A 420 26.45 6.03 -4.57
C GLY A 420 25.54 7.13 -4.02
N GLU A 421 26.05 8.37 -4.00
CA GLU A 421 25.37 9.50 -3.36
C GLU A 421 24.09 9.94 -4.09
N ASN A 422 24.03 9.73 -5.41
CA ASN A 422 22.90 10.13 -6.25
C ASN A 422 21.58 9.45 -5.83
N ILE A 423 21.65 8.28 -5.19
CA ILE A 423 20.47 7.54 -4.74
C ILE A 423 19.67 8.27 -3.67
N HIS A 424 20.26 9.25 -2.99
CA HIS A 424 19.56 10.09 -2.00
C HIS A 424 18.83 11.27 -2.63
N SER A 425 19.15 11.60 -3.89
CA SER A 425 18.63 12.77 -4.62
C SER A 425 17.48 12.43 -5.57
N ILE A 426 17.12 11.14 -5.68
CA ILE A 426 16.07 10.69 -6.60
C ILE A 426 14.66 11.17 -6.16
N PRO A 427 13.83 11.70 -7.07
CA PRO A 427 12.46 12.09 -6.73
C PRO A 427 11.62 10.92 -6.24
N ASP A 428 10.70 11.14 -5.30
CA ASP A 428 9.80 10.14 -4.71
C ASP A 428 9.15 9.19 -5.74
N THR A 429 8.77 9.70 -6.91
CA THR A 429 8.10 8.95 -7.99
C THR A 429 9.06 8.24 -8.95
N SER A 430 10.37 8.46 -8.82
CA SER A 430 11.38 7.85 -9.69
C SER A 430 11.91 6.55 -9.10
N SER A 431 12.14 5.57 -9.97
CA SER A 431 12.76 4.30 -9.63
C SER A 431 14.23 4.48 -9.27
N VAL A 432 14.76 3.66 -8.36
CA VAL A 432 16.21 3.64 -8.07
C VAL A 432 17.03 3.22 -9.30
N PHE A 433 16.43 2.42 -10.19
CA PHE A 433 17.06 1.98 -11.44
C PHE A 433 17.06 3.04 -12.55
N SER A 434 16.58 4.26 -12.30
CA SER A 434 16.85 5.39 -13.19
C SER A 434 18.33 5.81 -13.16
N LEU A 435 19.03 5.46 -12.08
CA LEU A 435 20.47 5.62 -11.93
C LEU A 435 21.19 4.46 -12.61
N ARG A 436 22.13 4.76 -13.52
CA ARG A 436 22.82 3.73 -14.32
C ARG A 436 23.72 2.84 -13.48
N GLU A 437 24.21 3.39 -12.38
CA GLU A 437 25.05 2.72 -11.37
C GLU A 437 24.30 1.68 -10.54
N ILE A 438 22.96 1.73 -10.49
CA ILE A 438 22.13 0.77 -9.76
C ILE A 438 21.60 -0.29 -10.72
N GLN A 439 22.08 -1.51 -10.58
CA GLN A 439 21.62 -2.66 -11.36
C GLN A 439 21.57 -3.90 -10.47
N LEU A 440 20.57 -4.76 -10.69
CA LEU A 440 20.54 -6.05 -10.01
C LEU A 440 21.72 -6.91 -10.47
N GLN A 441 22.26 -7.69 -9.53
CA GLN A 441 23.20 -8.74 -9.82
C GLN A 441 22.48 -10.07 -10.01
N LYS A 442 23.08 -10.97 -10.79
CA LYS A 442 22.55 -12.33 -10.93
C LYS A 442 22.66 -13.05 -9.58
N ASP A 443 21.55 -13.58 -9.09
CA ASP A 443 21.56 -14.38 -7.88
C ASP A 443 22.36 -15.67 -8.09
N PRO A 444 23.10 -16.15 -7.06
CA PRO A 444 23.82 -17.42 -7.12
C PRO A 444 22.94 -18.62 -7.47
N GLY A 445 21.64 -18.54 -7.20
CA GLY A 445 20.65 -19.58 -7.47
C GLY A 445 20.83 -20.82 -6.59
N HIS A 446 20.06 -21.88 -6.91
CA HIS A 446 20.26 -23.19 -6.32
C HIS A 446 21.68 -23.65 -6.64
N LYS A 447 22.52 -23.85 -5.62
CA LYS A 447 23.77 -24.59 -5.79
C LYS A 447 23.41 -25.92 -6.45
N SER A 448 23.72 -26.07 -7.73
CA SER A 448 23.75 -27.38 -8.35
C SER A 448 24.85 -28.13 -7.61
N SER A 449 24.45 -29.04 -6.72
CA SER A 449 25.35 -30.08 -6.22
C SER A 449 25.74 -30.91 -7.44
N VAL A 450 26.73 -30.46 -8.20
CA VAL A 450 27.45 -31.27 -9.18
C VAL A 450 28.45 -32.11 -8.38
N PHE A 451 27.91 -32.96 -7.51
CA PHE A 451 28.53 -34.23 -7.17
C PHE A 451 27.54 -35.28 -7.64
N GLN A 452 27.60 -35.60 -8.93
CA GLN A 452 27.08 -36.88 -9.39
C GLN A 452 27.95 -37.95 -8.69
N PRO A 453 27.38 -38.81 -7.82
CA PRO A 453 28.10 -39.99 -7.39
C PRO A 453 28.45 -40.80 -8.64
N PRO A 454 29.66 -41.38 -8.76
CA PRO A 454 30.02 -42.16 -9.93
C PRO A 454 28.98 -43.27 -10.09
N GLY A 455 28.36 -43.28 -11.27
CA GLY A 455 27.25 -44.18 -11.58
C GLY A 455 27.62 -45.63 -11.27
N ARG A 456 26.92 -46.22 -10.30
CA ARG A 456 26.87 -47.68 -10.17
C ARG A 456 26.15 -48.21 -11.41
N GLY A 457 26.90 -48.95 -12.20
CA GLY A 457 26.46 -49.57 -13.44
C GLY A 457 25.18 -50.38 -13.24
N LYS A 458 24.33 -50.32 -14.27
CA LYS A 458 23.32 -51.33 -14.54
C LYS A 458 24.03 -52.68 -14.66
N ASN A 459 23.66 -53.65 -13.82
CA ASN A 459 23.33 -55.03 -14.18
C ASN A 459 23.39 -55.93 -12.94
N ARG A 460 22.21 -56.33 -12.45
CA ARG A 460 21.87 -57.76 -12.30
C ARG A 460 20.39 -57.90 -11.93
N ARG A 461 19.65 -58.50 -12.86
CA ARG A 461 18.45 -59.29 -12.55
C ARG A 461 18.85 -60.37 -11.54
N GLN A 462 18.01 -60.62 -10.55
CA GLN A 462 17.60 -61.98 -10.19
C GLN A 462 16.32 -61.94 -9.35
N SER A 463 15.34 -62.68 -9.86
CA SER A 463 14.10 -63.11 -9.21
C SER A 463 14.37 -64.25 -8.22
N ILE A 464 13.32 -64.60 -7.46
CA ILE A 464 13.09 -65.85 -6.70
C ILE A 464 13.67 -65.76 -5.26
N PHE A 465 12.95 -65.93 -4.15
CA PHE A 465 11.60 -66.44 -3.82
C PHE A 465 10.82 -65.43 -2.97
#